data_AF-A0A502KYA1-F1
#
_entry.id   AF-A0A502KYA1-F1
#
_cell.length_a   1.000
_cell.length_b   1.000
_cell.length_c   1.000
_cell.angle_alpha   90.00
_cell.angle_beta   90.00
_cell.angle_gamma   90.00
#
_symmetry.space_group_name_H-M   'P 1'
#
loop_
_entity.id
_entity.type
_entity.pdbx_description
1 polymer ?
#
loop_
_entity_poly.entity_id
_entity_poly.type
_entity_poly.pdbx_seq_one_letter_code
_entity_poly.pdbx_strand_id
1 'polypeptide(L)'
;MIEQQTSNTIALLSQLASEASLQEDFLKESAIAQTNIDEALKALINNEDVLALSKALKVDTLIKCEIVRSPDEDDDEEQEQPDSTEEKNLATG
;
A
#
# COMPACT_ATOMS: atom_id res chain seq x y z
N MET A 1 16.57 -11.59 -0.92
CA MET A 1 16.36 -12.55 0.20
C MET A 1 15.01 -12.37 0.87
N ILE A 2 14.60 -11.14 1.26
CA ILE A 2 13.29 -10.88 1.88
C ILE A 2 12.12 -11.32 0.98
N GLU A 3 12.17 -11.03 -0.33
CA GLU A 3 11.09 -11.41 -1.26
C GLU A 3 10.88 -12.93 -1.39
N GLN A 4 11.96 -13.72 -1.31
CA GLN A 4 11.87 -15.18 -1.34
C GLN A 4 11.21 -15.73 -0.07
N GLN A 5 11.55 -15.17 1.10
CA GLN A 5 10.94 -15.53 2.38
C GLN A 5 9.44 -15.22 2.37
N THR A 6 9.06 -14.06 1.85
CA THR A 6 7.66 -13.67 1.68
C THR A 6 6.91 -14.64 0.74
N SER A 7 7.49 -14.95 -0.43
CA SER A 7 6.87 -15.87 -1.39
C SER A 7 6.67 -17.27 -0.81
N ASN A 8 7.69 -17.83 -0.15
CA ASN A 8 7.60 -19.15 0.48
C ASN A 8 6.56 -19.16 1.62
N THR A 9 6.49 -18.08 2.41
CA THR A 9 5.51 -17.95 3.49
C THR A 9 4.08 -17.91 2.94
N ILE A 10 3.83 -17.13 1.89
CA ILE A 10 2.51 -17.05 1.25
C ILE A 10 2.11 -18.41 0.67
N ALA A 11 3.04 -19.12 0.02
CA ALA A 11 2.78 -20.45 -0.54
C ALA A 11 2.37 -21.45 0.56
N LEU A 12 3.10 -21.48 1.68
CA LEU A 12 2.77 -22.31 2.84
C LEU A 12 1.39 -21.97 3.41
N LEU A 13 1.09 -20.69 3.64
CA LEU A 13 -0.22 -20.26 4.15
C LEU A 13 -1.36 -20.64 3.22
N SER A 14 -1.17 -20.50 1.90
CA SER A 14 -2.14 -20.92 0.89
C SER A 14 -2.35 -22.44 0.93
N GLN A 15 -1.28 -23.21 1.15
CA GLN A 15 -1.35 -24.66 1.26
C GLN A 15 -2.13 -25.09 2.50
N LEU A 16 -1.80 -24.52 3.67
CA LEU A 16 -2.49 -24.77 4.94
C LEU A 16 -3.98 -24.42 4.87
N ALA A 17 -4.34 -23.35 4.14
CA ALA A 17 -5.73 -22.95 3.96
C ALA A 17 -6.51 -23.87 2.98
N SER A 18 -5.83 -24.49 2.01
CA SER A 18 -6.46 -25.24 0.92
C SER A 18 -6.52 -26.74 1.18
N GLU A 19 -5.57 -27.28 1.95
CA GLU A 19 -5.48 -28.71 2.22
C GLU A 19 -6.12 -29.06 3.57
N ALA A 20 -7.32 -29.63 3.53
CA ALA A 20 -8.02 -30.07 4.74
C ALA A 20 -7.22 -31.11 5.56
N SER A 21 -6.36 -31.91 4.91
CA SER A 21 -5.45 -32.85 5.56
C SER A 21 -4.40 -32.18 6.44
N LEU A 22 -4.05 -30.92 6.17
CA LEU A 22 -3.09 -30.16 6.97
C LEU A 22 -3.75 -29.44 8.16
N GLN A 23 -5.04 -29.68 8.43
CA GLN A 23 -5.70 -29.20 9.65
C GLN A 23 -5.39 -30.06 10.88
N GLU A 24 -4.82 -31.25 10.70
CA GLU A 24 -4.29 -32.03 11.82
C GLU A 24 -2.99 -31.40 12.33
N ASP A 25 -2.91 -31.12 13.64
CA ASP A 25 -1.81 -30.37 14.28
C ASP A 25 -0.42 -30.90 13.92
N PHE A 26 -0.24 -32.23 13.90
CA PHE A 26 1.04 -32.86 13.55
C PHE A 26 1.45 -32.61 12.09
N LEU A 27 0.48 -32.64 11.17
CA LEU A 27 0.75 -32.42 9.75
C LEU A 27 1.00 -30.94 9.46
N LYS A 28 0.29 -30.04 10.14
CA LYS A 28 0.54 -28.59 10.13
C LYS A 28 1.96 -28.27 10.59
N GLU A 29 2.37 -28.76 11.76
CA GLU A 29 3.72 -28.53 12.31
C GLU A 29 4.81 -29.08 11.38
N SER A 30 4.61 -30.27 10.82
CA SER A 30 5.54 -30.88 9.88
C SER A 30 5.70 -30.06 8.59
N ALA A 31 4.58 -29.55 8.03
CA ALA A 31 4.61 -28.69 6.85
C ALA A 31 5.34 -27.36 7.12
N ILE A 32 5.12 -26.75 8.28
CA ILE A 32 5.80 -25.52 8.71
C ILE A 32 7.31 -25.77 8.89
N ALA A 33 7.69 -26.88 9.54
CA ALA A 33 9.09 -27.21 9.80
C ALA A 33 9.90 -27.45 8.52
N GLN A 34 9.29 -28.12 7.52
CA GLN A 34 9.94 -28.46 6.24
C GLN A 34 10.03 -27.27 5.27
N THR A 35 9.25 -26.22 5.50
CA THR A 35 9.26 -25.04 4.64
C THR A 35 10.56 -24.25 4.83
N ASN A 36 11.18 -23.86 3.72
CA ASN A 36 12.39 -23.04 3.71
C ASN A 36 12.07 -21.55 3.98
N ILE A 37 11.68 -21.27 5.23
CA ILE A 37 11.46 -19.93 5.78
C ILE A 37 12.22 -19.76 7.09
N ASP A 38 12.46 -18.51 7.49
CA ASP A 38 13.13 -18.15 8.74
C ASP A 38 12.39 -18.69 9.96
N GLU A 39 13.13 -19.09 10.99
CA GLU A 39 12.58 -19.62 12.24
C GLU A 39 11.65 -18.62 12.94
N ALA A 40 11.92 -17.32 12.81
CA ALA A 40 11.01 -16.29 13.32
C ALA A 40 9.64 -16.34 12.61
N LEU A 41 9.60 -16.54 11.29
CA LEU A 41 8.35 -16.67 10.54
C LEU A 41 7.61 -17.95 10.90
N LYS A 42 8.31 -19.07 11.08
CA LYS A 42 7.70 -20.32 11.57
C LYS A 42 7.05 -20.15 12.93
N ALA A 43 7.73 -19.48 13.87
CA ALA A 43 7.20 -19.20 15.19
C ALA A 43 5.94 -18.31 15.12
N LEU A 44 5.94 -17.29 14.27
CA LEU A 44 4.77 -16.43 14.07
C LEU A 44 3.57 -17.19 13.50
N ILE A 45 3.79 -18.13 12.58
CA ILE A 45 2.74 -18.98 12.01
C ILE A 45 2.19 -19.95 13.07
N ASN A 46 3.07 -20.59 13.86
CA ASN A 46 2.66 -21.50 14.92
C ASN A 46 1.87 -20.80 16.03
N ASN A 47 2.26 -19.57 16.37
CA ASN A 47 1.59 -18.76 17.40
C ASN A 47 0.33 -18.04 16.87
N GLU A 48 0.03 -18.18 15.57
CA GLU A 48 -1.09 -17.49 14.90
C GLU A 48 -1.08 -15.96 15.10
N ASP A 49 0.12 -15.38 15.23
CA ASP A 49 0.31 -13.94 15.41
C ASP A 49 0.25 -13.23 14.05
N VAL A 50 -0.98 -13.06 13.56
CA VAL A 50 -1.28 -12.44 12.26
C VAL A 50 -0.69 -11.03 12.15
N LEU A 51 -0.68 -10.27 13.25
CA LEU A 51 -0.26 -8.87 13.23
C LEU A 51 1.26 -8.75 13.10
N ALA A 52 2.02 -9.54 13.86
CA ALA A 52 3.47 -9.60 13.71
C ALA A 52 3.86 -10.23 12.37
N LEU A 53 3.13 -11.25 11.90
CA LEU A 53 3.36 -11.87 10.61
C LEU A 53 3.16 -10.89 9.45
N SER A 54 2.08 -10.11 9.46
CA SER A 54 1.83 -9.06 8.44
C SER A 54 2.96 -8.04 8.38
N LYS A 55 3.45 -7.58 9.53
CA LYS A 55 4.58 -6.64 9.63
C LYS A 55 5.88 -7.25 9.10
N ALA A 56 6.16 -8.51 9.46
CA ALA A 56 7.36 -9.21 9.00
C ALA A 56 7.34 -9.40 7.47
N LEU A 57 6.16 -9.64 6.90
CA LEU A 57 5.95 -9.78 5.46
C LEU A 57 5.83 -8.44 4.72
N LYS A 58 5.79 -7.31 5.44
CA LYS A 58 5.66 -5.95 4.89
C LYS A 58 4.45 -5.76 3.97
N VAL A 59 3.35 -6.46 4.23
CA VAL A 59 2.14 -6.43 3.40
C VAL A 59 1.57 -5.01 3.27
N ASP A 60 1.74 -4.19 4.32
CA ASP A 60 1.24 -2.82 4.40
C ASP A 60 1.93 -1.83 3.43
N THR A 61 3.02 -2.22 2.75
CA THR A 61 3.82 -1.31 1.92
C THR A 61 3.48 -1.30 0.43
N LEU A 62 2.39 -1.95 0.00
CA LEU A 62 2.06 -2.10 -1.42
C LEU A 62 1.40 -0.86 -2.07
N ILE A 63 0.99 0.16 -1.31
CA ILE A 63 0.39 1.38 -1.87
C ILE A 63 1.37 2.54 -1.75
N LYS A 64 1.97 2.94 -2.89
CA LYS A 64 2.68 4.21 -3.03
C LYS A 64 1.79 5.20 -3.79
N CYS A 65 1.42 6.31 -3.16
CA CYS A 65 0.82 7.44 -3.85
C CYS A 65 1.97 8.32 -4.40
N GLU A 66 2.08 8.43 -5.71
CA GLU A 66 2.94 9.45 -6.34
C GLU A 66 2.12 10.72 -6.54
N ILE A 67 2.56 11.82 -5.93
CA ILE A 67 2.01 13.15 -6.19
C ILE A 67 2.70 13.68 -7.45
N VAL A 68 2.02 13.61 -8.59
CA VAL A 68 2.45 14.27 -9.82
C VAL A 68 1.93 15.70 -9.78
N ARG A 69 2.84 16.68 -9.64
CA ARG A 69 2.50 18.09 -9.90
C ARG A 69 2.59 18.31 -11.39
N SER A 70 1.46 18.49 -12.05
CA SER A 70 1.41 19.11 -13.38
C SER A 70 1.85 20.58 -13.24
N PRO A 71 2.70 21.10 -14.13
CA PRO A 71 2.95 22.54 -14.19
C PRO A 71 1.60 23.23 -14.43
N ASP A 72 1.33 24.29 -13.66
CA ASP A 72 0.14 25.13 -13.83
C ASP A 72 0.15 25.71 -15.26
N GLU A 73 -0.94 25.53 -16.01
CA GLU A 73 -1.16 26.11 -17.35
C GLU A 73 -1.71 27.56 -17.26
N ASP A 74 -1.38 28.30 -16.20
CA ASP A 74 -1.84 29.69 -15.98
C ASP A 74 -0.64 30.65 -15.91
N ASP A 75 0.12 30.70 -17.01
CA ASP A 75 1.16 31.72 -17.23
C ASP A 75 0.94 32.33 -18.62
N ASP A 76 -0.13 33.13 -18.78
CA ASP A 76 -0.35 33.99 -19.95
C ASP A 76 -0.97 35.34 -19.52
N GLU A 77 -0.06 36.24 -19.13
CA GLU A 77 0.00 37.69 -19.40
C GLU A 77 -1.32 38.51 -19.38
N GLU A 78 -1.55 39.23 -18.27
CA GLU A 78 -2.46 40.39 -18.21
C GLU A 78 -2.00 41.49 -19.18
N GLN A 79 -2.63 41.62 -20.35
CA GLN A 79 -2.48 42.79 -21.21
C GLN A 79 -3.29 43.97 -20.63
N GLU A 80 -2.57 44.94 -20.07
CA GLU A 80 -3.07 46.27 -19.72
C GLU A 80 -3.78 46.91 -20.93
N GLN A 81 -5.10 47.15 -20.83
CA GLN A 81 -5.78 48.06 -21.75
C GLN A 81 -5.86 49.47 -21.14
N PRO A 82 -5.48 50.52 -21.88
CA PRO A 82 -5.46 51.87 -21.37
C PRO A 82 -6.86 52.51 -21.35
N ASP A 83 -7.04 53.32 -20.32
CA ASP A 83 -8.10 54.29 -20.03
C ASP A 83 -8.58 55.07 -21.27
N SER A 84 -9.91 55.13 -21.49
CA SER A 84 -10.52 56.14 -22.36
C SER A 84 -11.97 56.48 -21.97
N THR A 85 -12.09 57.60 -21.24
CA THR A 85 -12.99 58.76 -21.46
C THR A 85 -14.47 58.76 -21.02
N GLU A 86 -14.74 59.76 -20.16
CA GLU A 86 -15.85 60.73 -20.11
C GLU A 86 -17.21 60.42 -19.43
N GLU A 87 -17.36 61.03 -18.25
CA GLU A 87 -18.50 61.83 -17.74
C GLU A 87 -19.90 61.70 -18.38
N LYS A 88 -20.91 61.36 -17.56
CA LYS A 88 -22.04 62.28 -17.28
C LYS A 88 -22.90 61.88 -16.08
N ASN A 89 -23.03 62.84 -15.16
CA ASN A 89 -24.00 63.02 -14.06
C ASN A 89 -25.34 62.26 -14.14
N LEU A 90 -25.82 61.75 -12.99
CA LEU A 90 -27.07 62.24 -12.38
C LEU A 90 -27.25 61.81 -10.91
N ALA A 91 -27.53 62.81 -10.08
CA ALA A 91 -27.85 62.72 -8.66
C ALA A 91 -29.31 62.28 -8.41
N THR A 92 -29.55 61.53 -7.34
CA THR A 92 -30.67 61.66 -6.36
C THR A 92 -30.40 60.61 -5.27
N GLY A 93 -30.38 60.91 -3.98
CA GLY A 93 -31.26 61.80 -3.22
C GLY A 93 -32.12 60.91 -2.33
#